data_AF-A0A968SDQ1-F1
#
_entry.id   AF-A0A968SDQ1-F1
#
_cell.length_a   1.000
_cell.length_b   1.000
_cell.length_c   1.000
_cell.angle_alpha   90.00
_cell.angle_beta   90.00
_cell.angle_gamma   90.00
#
_symmetry.space_group_name_H-M   'P 1'
#
loop_
_entity.id
_entity.type
_entity.pdbx_description
1 polymer ?
#
loop_
_entity_poly.entity_id
_entity_poly.type
_entity_poly.pdbx_seq_one_letter_code
_entity_poly.pdbx_strand_id
1 'polypeptide(L)'
;MDPITTTFVTALAVPVSKDIITDGYKALKAALKKKFGEGSDVVDAVEKLEKKPDSEARKAAVQEEVATAKVSEDPEIIKLAEELLKQIVVEEPAIASKYNIKFGGEVKGAQVGDRNTQTNTFS
;
A
#
# COMPACT_ATOMS: atom_id res chain seq x y z
N MET A 1 -2.52 -16.05 -3.39
CA MET A 1 -1.76 -14.80 -3.33
C MET A 1 -1.23 -14.68 -1.93
N ASP A 2 0.06 -14.39 -1.76
CA ASP A 2 0.61 -14.15 -0.44
C ASP A 2 0.09 -12.80 0.13
N PRO A 3 -0.01 -12.66 1.45
CA PRO A 3 -0.54 -11.44 2.06
C PRO A 3 0.25 -10.18 1.71
N ILE A 4 1.57 -10.31 1.49
CA ILE A 4 2.46 -9.17 1.24
C ILE A 4 2.20 -8.60 -0.16
N THR A 5 2.16 -9.45 -1.19
CA THR A 5 1.78 -9.05 -2.55
C THR A 5 0.38 -8.41 -2.57
N THR A 6 -0.53 -8.89 -1.71
CA THR A 6 -1.88 -8.32 -1.58
C THR A 6 -1.83 -6.90 -1.05
N THR A 7 -1.02 -6.66 -0.03
CA THR A 7 -0.75 -5.32 0.51
C THR A 7 -0.21 -4.38 -0.57
N PHE A 8 0.75 -4.82 -1.38
CA PHE A 8 1.32 -4.03 -2.47
C PHE A 8 0.27 -3.63 -3.51
N VAL A 9 -0.44 -4.61 -4.07
CA VAL A 9 -1.44 -4.35 -5.11
C VAL A 9 -2.53 -3.42 -4.58
N THR A 10 -2.96 -3.62 -3.33
CA THR A 10 -4.00 -2.78 -2.70
C THR A 10 -3.50 -1.36 -2.48
N ALA A 11 -2.29 -1.17 -1.95
CA ALA A 11 -1.73 0.15 -1.69
C ALA A 11 -1.55 0.97 -2.98
N LEU A 12 -1.22 0.30 -4.09
CA LEU A 12 -1.00 0.93 -5.40
C LEU A 12 -2.29 1.10 -6.21
N ALA A 13 -3.31 0.28 -5.98
CA ALA A 13 -4.60 0.36 -6.68
C ALA A 13 -5.55 1.40 -6.09
N VAL A 14 -5.23 1.98 -4.93
CA VAL A 14 -6.06 3.03 -4.34
C VAL A 14 -5.78 4.35 -5.05
N PRO A 15 -6.82 5.04 -5.58
CA PRO A 15 -6.65 6.35 -6.18
C PRO A 15 -6.15 7.35 -5.13
N VAL A 16 -4.98 7.91 -5.39
CA VAL A 16 -4.31 8.85 -4.50
C VAL A 16 -4.89 10.25 -4.73
N SER A 17 -5.73 10.71 -3.80
CA SER A 17 -6.43 12.00 -3.91
C SER A 17 -6.01 13.04 -2.87
N LYS A 18 -5.28 12.63 -1.83
CA LYS A 18 -4.80 13.51 -0.74
C LYS A 18 -3.27 13.64 -0.78
N ASP A 19 -2.76 14.81 -0.42
CA ASP A 19 -1.32 15.09 -0.43
C ASP A 19 -0.51 14.13 0.46
N ILE A 20 -1.04 13.78 1.64
CA ILE A 20 -0.37 12.87 2.57
C ILE A 20 -0.20 11.45 2.00
N ILE A 21 -1.20 10.97 1.25
CA ILE A 21 -1.16 9.69 0.54
C ILE A 21 -0.23 9.79 -0.69
N THR A 22 -0.19 10.96 -1.32
CA THR A 22 0.67 11.26 -2.48
C THR A 22 2.14 11.13 -2.14
N ASP A 23 2.55 11.60 -0.97
CA ASP A 23 3.95 11.51 -0.53
C ASP A 23 4.35 10.06 -0.24
N GLY A 24 3.51 9.29 0.44
CA GLY A 24 3.74 7.85 0.66
C GLY A 24 3.82 7.06 -0.65
N TYR A 25 2.93 7.35 -1.61
CA TYR A 25 2.93 6.72 -2.93
C TYR A 25 4.19 7.07 -3.73
N LYS A 26 4.60 8.34 -3.74
CA LYS A 26 5.84 8.78 -4.38
C LYS A 26 7.06 8.10 -3.76
N ALA A 27 7.12 7.96 -2.44
CA ALA A 27 8.20 7.29 -1.74
C ALA A 27 8.29 5.81 -2.13
N LEU A 28 7.16 5.09 -2.14
CA LEU A 28 7.09 3.70 -2.58
C LEU A 28 7.54 3.54 -4.03
N LYS A 29 7.04 4.39 -4.94
CA LYS A 29 7.43 4.38 -6.35
C LYS A 29 8.91 4.69 -6.56
N ALA A 30 9.46 5.65 -5.80
CA ALA A 30 10.87 5.98 -5.85
C ALA A 30 11.75 4.81 -5.36
N ALA A 31 11.33 4.10 -4.32
CA ALA A 31 12.02 2.89 -3.84
C ALA A 31 12.02 1.78 -4.90
N LEU A 32 10.88 1.55 -5.57
CA LEU A 32 10.78 0.60 -6.69
C LEU A 32 11.72 0.99 -7.84
N LYS A 33 11.72 2.27 -8.26
CA LYS A 33 12.62 2.78 -9.30
C LYS A 33 14.09 2.65 -8.92
N LYS A 34 14.45 2.92 -7.66
CA LYS A 34 15.82 2.82 -7.16
C LYS A 34 16.30 1.37 -7.12
N LYS A 35 15.42 0.42 -6.78
CA LYS A 35 15.78 -0.99 -6.60
C LYS A 35 15.78 -1.78 -7.90
N PHE A 36 14.73 -1.63 -8.70
CA PHE A 36 14.50 -2.41 -9.91
C PHE A 36 14.88 -1.65 -11.19
N GLY A 37 15.03 -0.33 -11.10
CA GLY A 37 15.26 0.53 -12.25
C GLY A 37 13.96 1.12 -12.79
N GLU A 38 14.05 2.33 -13.35
CA GLU A 38 12.90 3.06 -13.88
C GLU A 38 12.24 2.40 -15.10
N GLY A 39 13.00 1.59 -15.86
CA GLY A 39 12.50 0.80 -17.00
C GLY A 39 12.15 -0.65 -16.65
N SER A 40 12.00 -0.99 -15.37
CA SER A 40 11.60 -2.35 -14.97
C SER A 40 10.11 -2.60 -15.19
N ASP A 41 9.76 -3.85 -15.45
CA ASP A 41 8.38 -4.27 -15.69
C ASP A 41 7.47 -3.97 -14.48
N VAL A 42 8.00 -4.09 -13.25
CA VAL A 42 7.29 -3.67 -12.02
C VAL A 42 6.91 -2.20 -12.06
N VAL A 43 7.87 -1.31 -12.37
CA VAL A 43 7.62 0.14 -12.38
C VAL A 43 6.62 0.50 -13.47
N ASP A 44 6.74 -0.08 -14.67
CA ASP A 44 5.79 0.13 -15.76
C ASP A 44 4.38 -0.40 -15.41
N ALA A 45 4.28 -1.56 -14.78
CA ALA A 45 3.02 -2.10 -14.30
C ALA A 45 2.34 -1.16 -13.27
N VAL A 46 3.12 -0.60 -12.33
CA VAL A 46 2.61 0.39 -11.37
C VAL A 46 2.14 1.66 -12.07
N GLU A 47 2.90 2.20 -13.02
CA GLU A 47 2.52 3.39 -13.79
C GLU A 47 1.27 3.17 -14.64
N LYS A 48 1.09 1.96 -15.17
CA LYS A 48 -0.15 1.55 -15.83
C LYS A 48 -1.28 1.50 -14.81
N LEU A 49 -1.12 0.86 -13.66
CA LEU A 49 -2.17 0.77 -12.64
C LEU A 49 -2.63 2.16 -12.18
N GLU A 50 -1.71 3.09 -11.96
CA GLU A 50 -1.98 4.49 -11.58
C GLU A 50 -2.98 5.18 -12.54
N LYS A 51 -2.86 4.90 -13.85
CA LYS A 51 -3.76 5.47 -14.87
C LYS A 51 -5.16 4.86 -14.88
N LYS A 52 -5.33 3.63 -14.40
CA LYS A 52 -6.63 2.93 -14.30
C LYS A 52 -6.64 2.02 -13.07
N PRO A 53 -6.82 2.59 -11.87
CA PRO A 53 -6.75 1.84 -10.60
C PRO A 53 -7.81 0.75 -10.48
N ASP A 54 -8.97 0.93 -11.12
CA ASP A 54 -10.06 -0.04 -11.13
C ASP A 54 -9.89 -1.17 -12.17
N SER A 55 -8.78 -1.20 -12.91
CA SER A 55 -8.53 -2.23 -13.92
C SER A 55 -7.99 -3.51 -13.29
N GLU A 56 -8.83 -4.55 -13.22
CA GLU A 56 -8.44 -5.88 -12.74
C GLU A 56 -7.25 -6.46 -13.52
N ALA A 57 -7.19 -6.24 -14.84
CA ALA A 57 -6.05 -6.66 -15.66
C ALA A 57 -4.73 -5.98 -15.25
N ARG A 58 -4.77 -4.72 -14.83
CA ARG A 58 -3.58 -3.99 -14.37
C ARG A 58 -3.17 -4.41 -12.97
N LYS A 59 -4.14 -4.71 -12.10
CA LYS A 59 -3.87 -5.29 -10.77
C LYS A 59 -3.19 -6.66 -10.89
N ALA A 60 -3.69 -7.51 -11.80
CA ALA A 60 -3.08 -8.80 -12.09
C ALA A 60 -1.65 -8.66 -12.63
N ALA A 61 -1.41 -7.71 -13.54
CA ALA A 61 -0.06 -7.42 -14.04
C ALA A 61 0.88 -6.98 -12.90
N VAL A 62 0.47 -6.03 -12.05
CA VAL A 62 1.30 -5.62 -10.90
C VAL A 62 1.57 -6.79 -9.96
N GLN A 63 0.60 -7.66 -9.72
CA GLN A 63 0.78 -8.87 -8.91
C GLN A 63 1.84 -9.81 -9.50
N GLU A 64 1.77 -10.06 -10.81
CA GLU A 64 2.71 -10.91 -11.53
C GLU A 64 4.13 -10.35 -11.48
N GLU A 65 4.28 -9.04 -11.72
CA GLU A 65 5.59 -8.39 -11.70
C GLU A 65 6.18 -8.31 -10.28
N VAL A 66 5.36 -8.01 -9.27
CA VAL A 66 5.77 -7.99 -7.86
C VAL A 66 6.30 -9.36 -7.40
N ALA A 67 5.63 -10.43 -7.82
CA ALA A 67 6.06 -11.80 -7.52
C ALA A 67 7.34 -12.17 -8.28
N THR A 68 7.43 -11.82 -9.57
CA THR A 68 8.56 -12.14 -10.44
C THR A 68 9.83 -11.41 -10.01
N ALA A 69 9.71 -10.11 -9.71
CA ALA A 69 10.82 -9.29 -9.23
C ALA A 69 11.09 -9.46 -7.74
N LYS A 70 10.32 -10.31 -7.03
CA LYS A 70 10.48 -10.57 -5.59
C LYS A 70 10.46 -9.29 -4.76
N VAL A 71 9.62 -8.34 -5.13
CA VAL A 71 9.44 -7.07 -4.41
C VAL A 71 9.01 -7.33 -2.96
N SER A 72 8.25 -8.41 -2.74
CA SER A 72 7.83 -8.90 -1.43
C SER A 72 8.94 -9.52 -0.58
N GLU A 73 10.19 -9.59 -1.06
CA GLU A 73 11.37 -9.97 -0.27
C GLU A 73 12.15 -8.75 0.25
N ASP A 74 11.83 -7.53 -0.21
CA ASP A 74 12.54 -6.31 0.20
C ASP A 74 11.86 -5.65 1.41
N PRO A 75 12.47 -5.68 2.62
CA PRO A 75 11.85 -5.17 3.84
C PRO A 75 11.62 -3.65 3.82
N GLU A 76 12.41 -2.88 3.07
CA GLU A 76 12.22 -1.43 2.96
C GLU A 76 10.97 -1.13 2.12
N ILE A 77 10.81 -1.85 1.01
CA ILE A 77 9.68 -1.66 0.11
C ILE A 77 8.38 -2.19 0.76
N ILE A 78 8.44 -3.33 1.47
CA ILE A 78 7.29 -3.85 2.24
C ILE A 78 6.82 -2.82 3.25
N LYS A 79 7.75 -2.24 4.02
CA LYS A 79 7.43 -1.22 5.02
C LYS A 79 6.76 0.01 4.39
N LEU A 80 7.27 0.50 3.26
CA LEU A 80 6.67 1.63 2.54
C LEU A 80 5.25 1.32 2.04
N ALA A 81 5.00 0.10 1.55
CA ALA A 81 3.67 -0.32 1.12
C ALA A 81 2.69 -0.44 2.30
N GLU A 82 3.14 -0.98 3.43
CA GLU A 82 2.34 -1.04 4.66
C GLU A 82 2.02 0.35 5.23
N GLU A 83 3.01 1.25 5.24
CA GLU A 83 2.83 2.64 5.69
C GLU A 83 1.84 3.39 4.81
N LEU A 84 1.96 3.26 3.49
CA LEU A 84 1.01 3.82 2.53
C LEU A 84 -0.40 3.26 2.75
N LEU A 85 -0.54 1.95 2.89
CA LEU A 85 -1.83 1.31 3.14
C LEU A 85 -2.46 1.79 4.45
N LYS A 86 -1.64 1.96 5.50
CA LYS A 86 -2.09 2.49 6.78
C LYS A 86 -2.57 3.93 6.64
N GLN A 87 -1.83 4.80 5.95
CA GLN A 87 -2.25 6.18 5.70
C GLN A 87 -3.56 6.23 4.91
N ILE A 88 -3.69 5.40 3.86
CA ILE A 88 -4.92 5.28 3.09
C ILE A 88 -6.10 4.89 3.98
N VAL A 89 -5.95 3.88 4.84
CA VAL A 89 -7.05 3.42 5.72
C VAL A 89 -7.39 4.46 6.79
N VAL A 90 -6.41 5.20 7.31
CA VAL A 90 -6.64 6.30 8.26
C VAL A 90 -7.44 7.42 7.58
N GLU A 91 -7.08 7.76 6.35
CA GLU A 91 -7.70 8.85 5.59
C GLU A 91 -9.05 8.47 4.95
N GLU A 92 -9.22 7.20 4.60
CA GLU A 92 -10.41 6.64 3.96
C GLU A 92 -10.69 5.21 4.48
N PRO A 93 -11.31 5.09 5.67
CA PRO A 93 -11.52 3.80 6.34
C PRO A 93 -12.44 2.84 5.56
N ALA A 94 -13.23 3.36 4.61
CA ALA A 94 -14.04 2.54 3.69
C ALA A 94 -13.17 1.58 2.85
N ILE A 95 -11.91 1.92 2.59
CA ILE A 95 -10.97 1.08 1.83
C ILE A 95 -10.61 -0.19 2.59
N ALA A 96 -10.43 -0.12 3.92
CA ALA A 96 -10.18 -1.31 4.74
C ALA A 96 -11.29 -2.35 4.60
N SER A 97 -12.54 -1.87 4.54
CA SER A 97 -13.70 -2.72 4.32
C SER A 97 -13.79 -3.23 2.88
N LYS A 98 -13.52 -2.37 1.88
CA LYS A 98 -13.57 -2.73 0.45
C LYS A 98 -12.56 -3.82 0.07
N TYR A 99 -11.37 -3.78 0.65
CA TYR A 99 -10.27 -4.70 0.31
C TYR A 99 -9.98 -5.76 1.38
N ASN A 100 -10.85 -5.90 2.40
CA ASN A 100 -10.71 -6.85 3.51
C ASN A 100 -9.30 -6.84 4.13
N ILE A 101 -8.75 -5.65 4.32
CA ILE A 101 -7.38 -5.48 4.81
C ILE A 101 -7.33 -5.93 6.27
N LYS A 102 -6.58 -6.99 6.55
CA LYS A 102 -6.25 -7.43 7.91
C LYS A 102 -4.81 -7.03 8.20
N PHE A 103 -4.61 -6.00 9.02
CA PHE A 103 -3.29 -5.68 9.54
C PHE A 103 -2.86 -6.81 10.48
N GLY A 104 -1.96 -7.68 10.02
CA GLY A 104 -1.51 -8.87 10.76
C GLY A 104 -0.42 -8.61 11.81
N GLY A 105 0.09 -7.38 11.91
CA GLY A 105 1.01 -6.96 12.96
C GLY A 105 0.26 -6.24 14.08
N GLU A 106 0.75 -6.35 15.33
CA GLU A 106 0.34 -5.45 16.40
C GLU A 106 0.47 -4.00 15.91
N VAL A 107 -0.65 -3.39 15.53
CA VAL A 107 -0.72 -1.97 15.26
C VAL A 107 -0.59 -1.24 16.61
N LYS A 108 0.65 -1.08 17.09
CA LYS A 108 0.93 -0.23 18.25
C LYS A 108 0.50 1.20 17.88
N GLY A 109 -0.66 1.59 18.38
CA GLY A 109 -1.22 2.94 18.26
C GLY A 109 -2.28 3.16 17.18
N ALA A 110 -2.83 2.13 16.53
CA ALA A 110 -4.01 2.35 15.68
C ALA A 110 -5.28 2.34 16.53
N GLN A 111 -5.82 3.52 16.84
CA GLN A 111 -7.23 3.61 17.23
C GLN A 111 -8.08 3.54 15.97
N VAL A 112 -8.69 2.39 15.75
CA VAL A 112 -9.76 2.22 14.75
C VAL A 112 -11.07 2.07 15.52
N GLY A 113 -11.92 3.10 15.46
CA GLY A 113 -13.24 3.10 16.07
C GLY A 113 -13.91 4.46 15.89
N ASP A 114 -15.16 4.46 15.42
CA ASP A 114 -15.99 5.66 15.34
C ASP A 114 -16.40 6.07 16.77
N ARG A 115 -15.94 7.24 17.24
CA ARG A 115 -16.01 7.77 18.63
C ARG A 115 -15.12 7.08 19.69
N ASN A 116 -13.84 6.85 19.41
CA ASN A 116 -12.94 6.34 20.44
C ASN A 116 -12.57 7.44 21.47
N THR A 117 -12.87 7.23 22.75
CA THR A 117 -12.46 8.12 23.85
C THR A 117 -11.18 7.55 24.47
N GLN A 118 -10.06 8.27 24.36
CA GLN A 118 -8.78 7.85 24.94
C GLN A 118 -8.59 8.50 26.32
N THR A 119 -8.57 7.70 27.38
CA THR A 119 -8.24 8.16 28.73
C THR A 119 -6.82 7.73 29.07
N ASN A 120 -5.86 8.67 28.98
CA ASN A 120 -4.50 8.44 29.45
C ASN A 120 -4.41 8.79 30.94
N THR A 121 -4.11 7.81 31.77
CA THR A 121 -3.80 8.03 33.19
C THR A 121 -2.28 8.04 33.34
N PHE A 122 -1.76 9.13 33.90
CA PHE A 122 -0.35 9.23 34.26
C PHE A 122 -0.22 8.97 35.76
N SER A 123 0.63 8.01 36.13
CA SER A 123 1.02 7.71 37.51
C SER A 123 2.19 8.56 37.96
#